data_AF-A0AAE3AKI9-F1
#
_entry.id   AF-A0AAE3AKI9-F1
#
_cell.length_a   1.000
_cell.length_b   1.000
_cell.length_c   1.000
_cell.angle_alpha   90.00
_cell.angle_beta   90.00
_cell.angle_gamma   90.00
#
_symmetry.space_group_name_H-M   'P 1'
#
loop_
_entity.id
_entity.type
_entity.pdbx_description
1 polymer ?
#
loop_
_entity_poly.entity_id
_entity_poly.type
_entity_poly.pdbx_seq_one_letter_code
_entity_poly.pdbx_strand_id
1 'polypeptide(L)'
;MAQENWLKYKLLKLLELLRQETDEQNPLSTSQICNKLGDMGISCERRTLTKDIAVLNELGYEVMWNWVGKEKGYYIRRIPV
;
A
#
# COMPACT_ATOMS: atom_id res chain seq x y z
N MET A 1 -9.06 7.58 19.89
CA MET A 1 -8.18 8.75 19.65
C MET A 1 -6.78 8.36 19.16
N ALA A 2 -5.87 7.82 19.99
CA ALA A 2 -4.49 7.55 19.55
C ALA A 2 -4.39 6.48 18.43
N GLN A 3 -5.14 5.39 18.55
CA GLN A 3 -5.15 4.30 17.56
C GLN A 3 -5.78 4.72 16.21
N GLU A 4 -6.78 5.60 16.23
CA GLU A 4 -7.39 6.12 15.00
C GLU A 4 -6.45 7.04 14.23
N ASN A 5 -5.71 7.90 14.94
CA ASN A 5 -4.69 8.75 14.33
C ASN A 5 -3.55 7.93 13.73
N TRP A 6 -3.17 6.84 14.40
CA TRP A 6 -2.20 5.88 13.89
C TRP A 6 -2.65 5.22 12.57
N LEU A 7 -3.90 4.76 12.50
CA LEU A 7 -4.44 4.15 11.28
C LEU A 7 -4.49 5.15 10.12
N LYS A 8 -4.90 6.39 10.37
CA LYS A 8 -4.87 7.46 9.37
C LYS A 8 -3.44 7.73 8.89
N TYR A 9 -2.48 7.80 9.81
CA TYR A 9 -1.07 7.99 9.49
C TYR A 9 -0.52 6.84 8.63
N LYS A 10 -0.82 5.59 8.98
CA LYS A 10 -0.45 4.40 8.20
C LYS A 10 -1.01 4.44 6.78
N LEU A 11 -2.30 4.73 6.62
CA LEU A 11 -2.96 4.79 5.31
C LEU A 11 -2.35 5.88 4.42
N LEU A 12 -2.07 7.06 4.99
CA LEU A 12 -1.40 8.14 4.27
C LEU A 12 0.00 7.74 3.79
N LYS A 13 0.78 7.07 4.64
CA LYS A 13 2.13 6.62 4.30
C LYS A 13 2.15 5.47 3.31
N LEU A 14 1.20 4.54 3.40
CA LEU A 14 1.01 3.49 2.41
C LEU A 14 0.67 4.08 1.03
N LEU A 15 -0.26 5.05 0.99
CA LEU A 15 -0.62 5.73 -0.24
C LEU A 15 0.57 6.49 -0.85
N GLU A 16 1.30 7.25 -0.03
CA GLU A 16 2.50 7.98 -0.46
C GLU A 16 3.54 7.04 -1.07
N LEU A 17 3.82 5.92 -0.40
CA LEU A 17 4.72 4.88 -0.89
C LEU A 17 4.28 4.33 -2.26
N LEU A 18 3.01 3.93 -2.39
CA LEU A 18 2.50 3.38 -3.65
C LEU A 18 2.57 4.41 -4.78
N ARG A 19 2.22 5.68 -4.52
CA ARG A 19 2.26 6.72 -5.55
C ARG A 19 3.67 7.06 -6.03
N GLN A 20 4.65 7.00 -5.15
CA GLN A 20 6.03 7.39 -5.45
C GLN A 20 6.83 6.26 -6.10
N GLU A 21 6.61 5.02 -5.66
CA GLU A 21 7.49 3.91 -6.00
C GLU A 21 6.84 2.84 -6.88
N THR A 22 5.55 2.95 -7.21
CA THR A 22 4.86 1.92 -8.00
C THR A 22 4.15 2.45 -9.22
N ASP A 23 4.04 1.57 -10.21
CA ASP A 23 3.18 1.68 -11.38
C ASP A 23 2.89 0.26 -11.92
N GLU A 24 2.19 0.17 -13.04
CA GLU A 24 1.81 -1.09 -13.69
C GLU A 24 2.99 -2.03 -13.99
N GLN A 25 4.19 -1.47 -14.20
CA GLN A 25 5.40 -2.22 -14.50
C GLN A 25 6.26 -2.47 -13.25
N ASN A 26 6.09 -1.66 -12.20
CA ASN A 26 6.87 -1.69 -10.98
C ASN A 26 5.99 -1.93 -9.73
N PRO A 27 5.33 -3.08 -9.59
CA PRO A 27 4.60 -3.42 -8.37
C PRO A 27 5.54 -3.69 -7.20
N LEU A 28 5.17 -3.26 -6.00
CA LEU A 28 5.86 -3.64 -4.77
C LEU A 28 5.18 -4.83 -4.11
N SER A 29 5.95 -5.88 -3.81
CA SER A 29 5.47 -7.06 -3.10
C SER A 29 4.94 -6.70 -1.70
N THR A 30 4.07 -7.54 -1.15
CA THR A 30 3.57 -7.36 0.22
C THR A 30 4.72 -7.26 1.22
N SER A 31 5.74 -8.11 1.07
CA SER A 31 6.95 -8.09 1.90
C SER A 31 7.72 -6.78 1.74
N GLN A 32 7.89 -6.28 0.50
CA GLN A 32 8.59 -5.00 0.26
C GLN A 32 7.84 -3.82 0.87
N ILE A 33 6.51 -3.76 0.73
CA ILE A 33 5.69 -2.71 1.33
C ILE A 33 5.81 -2.74 2.85
N CYS A 34 5.67 -3.92 3.46
CA CYS A 34 5.77 -4.02 4.91
C CYS A 34 7.17 -3.70 5.44
N ASN A 35 8.24 -4.06 4.72
CA ASN A 35 9.60 -3.66 5.10
C ASN A 35 9.77 -2.13 5.04
N LYS A 36 9.36 -1.49 3.94
CA LYS A 36 9.45 -0.04 3.78
C LYS A 36 8.64 0.74 4.80
N LEU A 37 7.43 0.24 5.13
CA LEU A 37 6.64 0.81 6.23
C LEU A 37 7.33 0.58 7.58
N GLY A 38 7.94 -0.58 7.80
CA GLY A 38 8.73 -0.90 8.98
C GLY A 38 9.93 0.04 9.17
N ASP A 39 10.62 0.39 8.09
CA ASP A 39 11.73 1.37 8.10
C ASP A 39 11.25 2.77 8.51
N MET A 40 9.97 3.09 8.29
CA MET A 40 9.31 4.32 8.77
C MET A 40 8.74 4.18 10.19
N GLY A 41 9.00 3.06 10.88
CA GLY A 41 8.45 2.75 12.20
C GLY A 41 6.99 2.30 12.20
N ILE A 42 6.43 1.94 11.03
CA ILE A 42 5.01 1.59 10.85
C ILE A 42 4.85 0.07 10.74
N SER A 43 4.15 -0.51 11.72
CA SER A 43 3.82 -1.93 11.68
C SER A 43 2.88 -2.27 10.52
N CYS A 44 3.27 -3.29 9.74
CA CYS A 44 2.54 -3.79 8.57
C CYS A 44 2.52 -5.32 8.58
N GLU A 45 1.35 -5.89 8.35
CA GLU A 45 1.16 -7.33 8.21
C GLU A 45 0.33 -7.62 6.96
N ARG A 46 0.56 -8.76 6.30
CA ARG A 46 -0.16 -9.12 5.06
C ARG A 46 -1.69 -9.05 5.19
N ARG A 47 -2.23 -9.49 6.33
CA ARG A 47 -3.68 -9.47 6.60
C ARG A 47 -4.22 -8.03 6.74
N THR A 48 -3.46 -7.15 7.39
CA THR A 48 -3.87 -5.75 7.58
C THR A 48 -3.68 -4.95 6.30
N LEU A 49 -2.59 -5.19 5.57
CA LEU A 49 -2.32 -4.55 4.28
C LEU A 49 -3.47 -4.74 3.29
N THR A 50 -4.02 -5.95 3.17
CA THR A 50 -5.13 -6.21 2.24
C THR A 50 -6.37 -5.36 2.58
N LYS A 51 -6.63 -5.12 3.87
CA LYS A 51 -7.73 -4.24 4.32
C LYS A 51 -7.42 -2.78 4.03
N ASP A 52 -6.18 -2.36 4.29
CA ASP A 52 -5.73 -0.99 4.01
C ASP A 52 -5.84 -0.68 2.50
N ILE A 53 -5.48 -1.63 1.64
CA ILE A 53 -5.67 -1.54 0.19
C ILE A 53 -7.15 -1.44 -0.19
N ALA A 54 -8.03 -2.21 0.45
CA ALA A 54 -9.47 -2.12 0.20
C ALA A 54 -10.01 -0.71 0.54
N VAL A 55 -9.59 -0.15 1.68
CA VAL A 55 -9.96 1.23 2.07
C VAL A 55 -9.45 2.25 1.06
N LEU A 56 -8.22 2.13 0.57
CA LEU A 56 -7.70 3.02 -0.47
C LEU A 56 -8.52 2.92 -1.77
N ASN A 57 -8.98 1.72 -2.14
CA ASN A 57 -9.85 1.53 -3.30
C ASN A 57 -11.26 2.10 -3.10
N GLU A 58 -11.84 1.96 -1.91
CA GLU A 58 -13.13 2.60 -1.56
C GLU A 58 -13.05 4.13 -1.64
N LEU A 59 -11.87 4.70 -1.40
CA LEU A 59 -11.59 6.14 -1.55
C LEU A 59 -11.27 6.56 -3.00
N GLY A 60 -11.21 5.61 -3.95
CA GLY A 60 -11.00 5.90 -5.38
C GLY A 60 -9.54 5.96 -5.84
N TYR A 61 -8.57 5.45 -5.06
CA TYR A 61 -7.15 5.49 -5.45
C TYR A 61 -6.72 4.41 -6.46
N GLU A 62 -7.61 3.47 -6.83
CA GLU A 62 -7.35 2.41 -7.82
C GLU A 62 -5.99 1.68 -7.63
N VAL A 63 -5.77 1.18 -6.42
CA VAL A 63 -4.64 0.27 -6.12
C VAL A 63 -4.96 -1.11 -6.66
N MET A 64 -4.19 -1.50 -7.67
CA MET A 64 -4.26 -2.78 -8.36
C MET A 64 -3.20 -3.74 -7.79
N TRP A 65 -3.30 -5.00 -8.17
CA TRP A 65 -2.30 -6.00 -7.79
C TRP A 65 -2.02 -6.98 -8.92
N ASN A 66 -0.80 -7.52 -8.93
CA ASN A 66 -0.39 -8.66 -9.74
C ASN A 66 0.51 -9.58 -8.92
N TRP A 67 0.96 -10.69 -9.51
CA TRP A 67 1.88 -11.60 -8.85
C TRP A 67 3.32 -11.13 -9.01
N VAL A 68 4.02 -10.95 -7.87
CA VAL A 68 5.46 -10.71 -7.80
C VAL A 68 6.08 -11.93 -7.14
N GLY A 69 6.60 -12.84 -7.97
CA GLY A 69 7.06 -14.16 -7.51
C GLY A 69 5.90 -14.98 -6.93
N LYS A 70 5.93 -15.27 -5.62
CA LYS A 70 4.93 -16.09 -4.91
C LYS A 70 3.96 -15.26 -4.05
N GLU A 71 3.99 -13.94 -4.15
CA GLU A 71 3.13 -13.05 -3.36
C GLU A 71 2.48 -11.97 -4.21
N LYS A 72 1.46 -11.31 -3.64
CA LYS A 72 0.83 -10.16 -4.28
C LYS A 72 1.77 -8.97 -4.24
N GLY A 73 1.99 -8.35 -5.40
CA GLY A 73 2.52 -7.00 -5.52
C GLY A 73 1.41 -6.01 -5.80
N TYR A 74 1.48 -4.84 -5.18
CA TYR A 74 0.50 -3.78 -5.31
C TYR A 74 1.10 -2.58 -6.03
N TYR A 75 0.26 -1.90 -6.82
CA TYR A 75 0.64 -0.68 -7.51
C TYR A 75 -0.55 0.25 -7.70
N ILE A 76 -0.29 1.55 -7.84
CA ILE A 76 -1.33 2.51 -8.25
C ILE A 76 -1.42 2.53 -9.76
N ARG A 77 -2.65 2.38 -10.27
CA ARG A 77 -2.95 2.65 -11.67
C ARG A 77 -2.82 4.16 -11.92
N ARG A 78 -1.90 4.57 -12.80
CA ARG A 78 -1.86 5.98 -13.22
C ARG A 78 -2.99 6.19 -14.22
N ILE A 79 -4.02 6.92 -13.81
CA ILE A 79 -4.98 7.47 -14.78
C ILE A 79 -4.21 8.56 -15.56
N PRO A 80 -4.05 8.44 -16.89
CA PRO A 80 -3.58 9.55 -17.69
C PRO A 80 -4.62 10.67 -17.58
N VAL A 81 -4.21 11.80 -16.99
CA VAL A 81 -4.97 13.06 -17.02
C VAL A 81 -4.91 13.70 -18.39
#